data_AF-A0A8J6YF62-F1
#
_entry.id   AF-A0A8J6YF62-F1
#
_cell.length_a   1.000
_cell.length_b   1.000
_cell.length_c   1.000
_cell.angle_alpha   90.00
_cell.angle_beta   90.00
_cell.angle_gamma   90.00
#
_symmetry.space_group_name_H-M   'P 1'
#
loop_
_entity.id
_entity.type
_entity.pdbx_description
1 polymer ?
#
loop_
_entity_poly.entity_id
_entity_poly.type
_entity_poly.pdbx_seq_one_letter_code
_entity_poly.pdbx_strand_id
1 'polypeptide(L)' 'MTQVELAELLNISSNYLSQVERGCKCLSLDKLLELSAVLEVDEKEFLDFSKLPIFARNLR' A
#
# COMPACT_ATOMS: atom_id res chain seq x y z
N MET A 1 0.49 4.01 14.73
CA MET A 1 -0.58 3.15 14.20
C MET A 1 -0.03 1.75 14.01
N THR A 2 -0.75 0.74 14.47
CA THR A 2 -0.45 -0.68 14.27
C THR A 2 -1.06 -1.19 12.96
N GLN A 3 -0.63 -2.35 12.46
CA GLN A 3 -1.21 -2.98 11.26
C GLN A 3 -2.70 -3.33 11.46
N VAL A 4 -3.11 -3.68 12.68
CA VAL A 4 -4.51 -3.98 12.99
C VAL A 4 -5.36 -2.71 12.93
N GLU A 5 -4.91 -1.62 13.57
CA GLU A 5 -5.58 -0.32 13.52
C GLU A 5 -5.72 0.21 12.08
N LEU A 6 -4.67 0.08 11.27
CA LEU A 6 -4.71 0.51 9.86
C LEU A 6 -5.70 -0.34 9.04
N ALA A 7 -5.72 -1.65 9.25
CA ALA A 7 -6.65 -2.53 8.56
C ALA A 7 -8.11 -2.20 8.90
N GLU A 8 -8.41 -1.86 10.15
CA GLU A 8 -9.71 -1.39 10.60
C GLU A 8 -10.12 -0.08 9.90
N LEU A 9 -9.22 0.90 9.83
CA LEU A 9 -9.48 2.18 9.15
C LEU A 9 -9.75 2.01 7.64
N LEU A 10 -9.12 1.02 7.01
CA LEU A 10 -9.32 0.72 5.59
C LEU A 10 -10.45 -0.27 5.31
N ASN A 11 -11.15 -0.73 6.37
CA ASN A 11 -12.19 -1.74 6.28
C ASN A 11 -11.74 -3.01 5.53
N ILE A 12 -10.53 -3.49 5.84
CA ILE A 12 -9.95 -4.73 5.31
C ILE A 12 -9.48 -5.63 6.45
N SER A 13 -9.24 -6.91 6.17
CA SER A 13 -8.66 -7.80 7.20
C SER A 13 -7.18 -7.49 7.43
N SER A 14 -6.72 -7.57 8.69
CA SER A 14 -5.30 -7.43 9.05
C SER A 14 -4.43 -8.45 8.31
N ASN A 15 -4.90 -9.69 8.12
CA ASN A 15 -4.19 -10.71 7.34
C ASN A 15 -4.02 -10.31 5.86
N TYR A 16 -5.03 -9.67 5.25
CA TYR A 16 -4.92 -9.19 3.88
C TYR A 16 -3.91 -8.04 3.77
N LEU A 17 -3.98 -7.05 4.67
CA LEU A 17 -2.98 -5.97 4.72
C LEU A 17 -1.56 -6.52 4.92
N SER A 18 -1.40 -7.52 5.80
CA SER A 18 -0.15 -8.23 6.02
C SER A 18 0.40 -8.89 4.75
N GLN A 19 -0.47 -9.46 3.91
CA GLN A 19 -0.07 -10.01 2.61
C GLN A 19 0.30 -8.93 1.59
N VAL A 20 -0.36 -7.77 1.63
CA VAL A 20 -0.04 -6.63 0.78
C VAL A 20 1.35 -6.09 1.08
N GLU A 21 1.67 -5.84 2.36
CA GLU A 21 2.97 -5.29 2.78
C GLU A 21 4.14 -6.23 2.43
N ARG A 22 3.91 -7.54 2.37
CA ARG A 22 4.88 -8.54 1.93
C ARG A 22 4.95 -8.72 0.42
N GLY A 23 4.15 -8.00 -0.36
CA GLY A 23 4.08 -8.12 -1.83
C GLY A 23 3.40 -9.42 -2.32
N CYS A 24 2.66 -10.13 -1.46
CA CYS A 24 1.93 -11.34 -1.84
C CYS A 24 0.57 -11.03 -2.50
N LYS A 25 0.02 -9.84 -2.23
CA LYS A 25 -1.24 -9.34 -2.79
C LYS A 25 -1.08 -7.87 -3.17
N CYS A 26 -1.86 -7.42 -4.15
CA CYS A 26 -1.95 -6.01 -4.49
C CYS A 26 -3.23 -5.42 -3.88
N LEU A 27 -3.14 -4.17 -3.42
CA LEU A 27 -4.32 -3.34 -3.20
C LEU A 27 -4.89 -2.89 -4.54
N SER A 28 -6.20 -2.69 -4.57
CA SER A 28 -6.83 -1.94 -5.65
C SER A 28 -6.49 -0.44 -5.52
N LEU A 29 -6.61 0.30 -6.63
CA LEU A 29 -6.22 1.71 -6.67
C LEU A 29 -7.06 2.57 -5.72
N ASP A 30 -8.36 2.31 -5.62
CA ASP A 30 -9.27 2.96 -4.67
C ASP A 30 -8.83 2.77 -3.21
N LYS A 31 -8.44 1.55 -2.81
CA LYS A 31 -7.91 1.32 -1.45
C LYS A 31 -6.55 1.98 -1.24
N LEU A 32 -5.72 2.10 -2.27
CA LEU A 32 -4.46 2.84 -2.19
C LEU A 32 -4.69 4.33 -1.92
N LEU A 33 -5.70 4.94 -2.54
CA LEU A 33 -6.07 6.34 -2.30
C LEU A 33 -6.67 6.55 -0.91
N GLU A 34 -7.44 5.58 -0.40
CA GLU A 34 -7.90 5.62 0.99
C GLU A 34 -6.73 5.47 1.98
N LEU A 35 -5.78 4.58 1.68
CA LEU A 35 -4.55 4.41 2.45
C LEU A 35 -3.73 5.70 2.52
N SER A 36 -3.59 6.42 1.40
CA SER A 36 -2.85 7.68 1.36
C SER A 36 -3.52 8.75 2.21
N ALA A 37 -4.86 8.83 2.19
CA ALA A 37 -5.63 9.73 3.04
C ALA A 37 -5.48 9.40 4.54
N VAL A 38 -5.58 8.12 4.92
CA VAL A 38 -5.43 7.68 6.33
C VAL A 38 -4.03 7.93 6.87
N LEU A 39 -3.00 7.75 6.03
CA LEU A 39 -1.61 7.97 6.41
C LEU A 39 -1.17 9.44 6.30
N GLU A 40 -2.03 10.32 5.78
CA GLU A 40 -1.70 11.72 5.49
C GLU A 40 -0.46 11.86 4.59
N VAL A 41 -0.35 11.00 3.58
CA VAL A 41 0.73 10.97 2.59
C VAL A 41 0.16 11.25 1.21
N ASP A 42 0.86 12.03 0.38
CA ASP A 42 0.47 12.26 -1.02
C ASP A 42 0.46 10.92 -1.78
N GLU A 43 -0.62 10.60 -2.50
CA GLU A 43 -0.75 9.37 -3.26
C GLU A 43 0.38 9.14 -4.28
N LYS A 44 1.03 10.22 -4.75
CA LYS A 44 2.19 10.15 -5.64
C LYS A 44 3.38 9.43 -5.00
N GLU A 45 3.52 9.46 -3.68
CA GLU A 45 4.61 8.75 -2.99
C GLU A 45 4.49 7.23 -3.13
N PHE A 46 3.26 6.70 -3.21
CA PHE A 46 3.03 5.27 -3.48
C PHE A 46 3.21 4.90 -4.96
N LEU A 47 3.08 5.88 -5.86
CA LEU A 47 3.16 5.70 -7.30
C LEU A 47 4.51 6.14 -7.89
N ASP A 48 5.47 6.54 -7.04
CA ASP A 48 6.81 6.92 -7.46
C ASP A 48 7.69 5.69 -7.68
N PHE A 49 7.55 5.09 -8.86
CA PHE A 49 8.35 3.95 -9.27
C PHE A 49 9.83 4.28 -9.51
N SER A 50 10.22 5.57 -9.50
CA SER A 50 11.63 5.95 -9.60
C SER A 50 12.40 5.60 -8.32
N LYS A 51 11.72 5.55 -7.17
CA LYS A 51 12.29 5.14 -5.88
C LYS A 51 12.47 3.63 -5.75
N LEU A 52 11.90 2.82 -6.65
CA LEU A 52 12.09 1.38 -6.62
C LEU A 52 13.54 0.99 -6.90
N PRO A 53 14.06 -0.07 -6.25
CA PRO A 53 15.39 -0.57 -6.53
C PRO A 53 15.50 -1.05 -7.98
N ILE A 54 16.71 -0.95 -8.56
CA ILE A 54 16.97 -1.12 -10.01
C ILE A 54 16.38 -2.43 -10.55
N PHE A 55 16.41 -3.51 -9.76
CA PHE A 55 15.88 -4.82 -10.16
C PHE A 55 14.35 -4.85 -10.33
N ALA A 56 13.61 -3.95 -9.68
CA ALA A 56 12.15 -3.88 -9.74
C ALA A 56 11.63 -2.95 -10.87
N ARG A 57 12.51 -2.20 -11.54
CA ARG A 57 12.12 -1.21 -12.57
C ARG A 57 11.81 -1.83 -13.94
N ASN A 58 12.16 -3.10 -14.16
CA ASN A 58 12.07 -3.76 -15.48
C ASN A 58 10.82 -4.64 -15.67
N LEU A 59 9.84 -4.60 -14.75
CA LEU A 59 8.60 -5.40 -14.85
C LEU A 59 7.50 -4.73 -15.70
N ARG A 60 7.88 -3.94 -16.71
CA ARG A 60 6.94 -3.34 -17.67
C ARG A 60 6.67 -4.24 -18.86
#